data_AF-Q86GU7-F1
#
_entry.id   AF-Q86GU7-F1
#
_cell.length_a   1.000
_cell.length_b   1.000
_cell.length_c   1.000
_cell.angle_alpha   90.00
_cell.angle_beta   90.00
_cell.angle_gamma   90.00
#
_symmetry.space_group_name_H-M   'P 1'
#
loop_
_entity.id
_entity.type
_entity.pdbx_description
1 polymer ?
#
loop_
_entity_poly.entity_id
_entity_poly.type
_entity_poly.pdbx_seq_one_letter_code
_entity_poly.pdbx_strand_id
1 'polypeptide(L)'
;MRILVKNGLSIIRMCTKRYLATFNMRPPMEPEPGLCCQEGCESCVWLIYAQELLDYYRSKYPTNTLERVKEEIGDKIESPSVKEYVLMEISMSEKRYKDMAALGTRKKPGESK
;
A
#
# COMPACT_ATOMS: atom_id res chain seq x y z
N MET A 1 27.73 28.18 -19.61
CA MET A 1 26.29 28.11 -19.26
C MET A 1 25.72 26.78 -19.74
N ARG A 2 25.51 25.78 -18.88
CA ARG A 2 24.54 24.70 -19.15
C ARG A 2 23.84 24.34 -17.85
N ILE A 3 22.54 24.53 -17.93
CA ILE A 3 21.54 24.54 -16.87
C ILE A 3 20.94 23.12 -16.76
N LEU A 4 20.56 22.76 -15.53
CA LEU A 4 19.67 21.66 -15.12
C LEU A 4 20.01 20.23 -15.57
N VAL A 5 20.18 19.31 -14.61
CA VAL A 5 19.18 18.25 -14.28
C VAL A 5 19.56 17.68 -12.90
N LYS A 6 18.95 18.13 -11.80
CA LYS A 6 19.08 17.48 -10.47
C LYS A 6 17.77 16.99 -9.84
N ASN A 7 16.63 17.08 -10.55
CA ASN A 7 15.32 16.73 -9.98
C ASN A 7 14.70 15.42 -10.50
N GLY A 8 15.36 14.70 -11.41
CA GLY A 8 14.84 13.43 -11.96
C GLY A 8 15.12 12.19 -11.09
N LEU A 9 16.07 12.28 -10.15
CA LEU A 9 16.54 11.11 -9.39
C LEU A 9 15.53 10.63 -8.32
N SER A 10 14.62 11.51 -7.89
CA SER A 10 13.69 11.21 -6.79
C SER A 10 12.51 10.31 -7.23
N ILE A 11 11.98 10.53 -8.44
CA ILE A 11 10.85 9.74 -8.97
C ILE A 11 11.30 8.31 -9.29
N ILE A 12 12.47 8.14 -9.90
CA ILE A 12 13.03 6.82 -10.20
C ILE A 12 13.31 6.04 -8.91
N ARG A 13 13.78 6.73 -7.84
CA ARG A 13 14.08 6.11 -6.54
C ARG A 13 12.83 5.70 -5.75
N MET A 14 11.72 6.41 -5.93
CA MET A 14 10.42 6.06 -5.35
C MET A 14 9.77 4.90 -6.11
N CYS A 15 9.88 4.88 -7.45
CA CYS A 15 9.48 3.75 -8.27
C CYS A 15 10.33 2.50 -8.01
N THR A 16 11.64 2.61 -7.82
CA THR A 16 12.51 1.43 -7.55
C THR A 16 12.32 0.85 -6.15
N LYS A 17 12.07 1.66 -5.11
CA LYS A 17 11.67 1.12 -3.79
C LYS A 17 10.38 0.30 -3.86
N ARG A 18 9.41 0.74 -4.66
CA ARG A 18 8.15 0.02 -4.89
C ARG A 18 8.31 -1.18 -5.85
N TYR A 19 9.25 -1.10 -6.78
CA TYR A 19 9.63 -2.21 -7.68
C TYR A 19 10.30 -3.37 -6.92
N LEU A 20 11.06 -3.08 -5.86
CA LEU A 20 11.61 -4.13 -4.99
C LEU A 20 10.52 -4.82 -4.15
N ALA A 21 9.44 -4.12 -3.80
CA ALA A 21 8.30 -4.72 -3.10
C ALA A 21 7.53 -5.74 -3.97
N THR A 22 7.54 -5.59 -5.30
CA THR A 22 6.88 -6.54 -6.22
C THR A 22 7.59 -7.90 -6.33
N PHE A 23 8.76 -8.08 -5.74
CA PHE A 23 9.47 -9.37 -5.69
C PHE A 23 9.33 -10.10 -4.34
N ASN A 24 8.31 -9.79 -3.55
CA ASN A 24 7.99 -10.57 -2.35
C ASN A 24 7.22 -11.84 -2.72
N MET A 25 7.94 -12.95 -2.86
CA MET A 25 7.37 -14.29 -3.05
C MET A 25 6.60 -14.77 -1.81
N ARG A 26 6.94 -14.25 -0.62
CA ARG A 26 6.37 -14.64 0.67
C ARG A 26 5.47 -13.53 1.25
N PRO A 27 4.41 -13.91 1.98
CA PRO A 27 3.62 -12.94 2.73
C PRO A 27 4.52 -12.23 3.75
N PRO A 28 4.28 -10.93 4.01
CA PRO A 28 5.00 -10.18 5.03
C PRO A 28 4.85 -10.83 6.42
N MET A 29 5.81 -10.58 7.28
CA MET A 29 5.87 -11.17 8.61
C MET A 29 5.01 -10.34 9.57
N GLU A 30 4.18 -11.02 10.37
CA GLU A 30 3.35 -10.34 11.36
C GLU A 30 4.21 -9.66 12.44
N PRO A 31 3.78 -8.50 12.97
CA PRO A 31 4.51 -7.84 14.04
C PRO A 31 4.47 -8.68 15.32
N GLU A 32 5.58 -8.70 16.06
CA GLU A 32 5.66 -9.46 17.31
C GLU A 32 4.61 -8.97 18.32
N PRO A 33 3.99 -9.90 19.09
CA PRO A 33 3.04 -9.56 20.13
C PRO A 33 3.72 -8.66 21.17
N GLY A 34 3.11 -7.50 21.45
CA GLY A 34 3.65 -6.49 22.39
C GLY A 34 4.31 -5.27 21.74
N LEU A 35 4.52 -5.26 20.41
CA LEU A 35 5.02 -4.06 19.71
C LEU A 35 3.94 -3.01 19.44
N CYS A 36 2.67 -3.33 19.68
CA CYS A 36 1.56 -2.42 19.47
C CYS A 36 1.42 -1.46 20.66
N CYS A 37 1.52 -0.15 20.40
CA CYS A 37 1.27 0.91 21.39
C CYS A 37 -0.19 0.93 21.91
N GLN A 38 -1.12 0.24 21.24
CA GLN A 38 -2.57 0.24 21.47
C GLN A 38 -3.29 1.61 21.38
N GLU A 39 -2.56 2.71 21.18
CA GLU A 39 -3.11 4.07 21.14
C GLU A 39 -3.39 4.61 19.72
N GLY A 40 -3.21 3.81 18.67
CA GLY A 40 -3.43 4.28 17.28
C GLY A 40 -2.39 5.31 16.81
N CYS A 41 -1.13 5.10 17.19
CA CYS A 41 0.00 5.95 16.84
C CYS A 41 0.28 6.02 15.31
N GLU A 42 0.85 7.13 14.82
CA GLU A 42 1.10 7.39 13.39
C GLU A 42 1.97 6.31 12.69
N SER A 43 2.95 5.77 13.43
CA SER A 43 3.78 4.64 13.01
C SER A 43 3.27 3.35 13.62
N CYS A 44 1.99 3.04 13.37
CA CYS A 44 1.38 1.80 13.84
C CYS A 44 2.00 0.59 13.13
N VAL A 45 2.56 -0.35 13.90
CA VAL A 45 3.15 -1.59 13.37
C VAL A 45 2.16 -2.40 12.54
N TRP A 46 0.88 -2.40 12.95
CA TRP A 46 -0.19 -3.06 12.19
C TRP A 46 -0.51 -2.34 10.88
N LEU A 47 -0.41 -1.00 10.86
CA LEU A 47 -0.64 -0.25 9.62
C LEU A 47 0.47 -0.53 8.60
N ILE A 48 1.73 -0.60 9.06
CA ILE A 48 2.88 -0.96 8.20
C ILE A 48 2.68 -2.37 7.64
N TYR A 49 2.39 -3.35 8.51
CA TYR A 49 2.10 -4.71 8.10
C TYR A 49 0.94 -4.79 7.09
N ALA A 50 -0.13 -4.01 7.32
CA ALA A 50 -1.29 -3.99 6.43
C ALA A 50 -0.98 -3.40 5.05
N GLN A 51 -0.11 -2.38 4.98
CA GLN A 51 0.34 -1.80 3.72
C GLN A 51 1.21 -2.79 2.93
N GLU A 52 2.10 -3.51 3.60
CA GLU A 52 2.90 -4.57 2.98
C GLU A 52 2.01 -5.70 2.45
N LEU A 53 0.98 -6.10 3.20
CA LEU A 53 0.00 -7.08 2.76
C LEU A 53 -0.78 -6.60 1.53
N LEU A 54 -1.20 -5.32 1.49
CA LEU A 54 -1.86 -4.75 0.31
C LEU A 54 -0.96 -4.86 -0.93
N ASP A 55 0.31 -4.50 -0.83
CA ASP A 55 1.21 -4.55 -1.98
C ASP A 55 1.50 -6.00 -2.41
N TYR A 56 1.68 -6.91 -1.45
CA TYR A 56 1.82 -8.35 -1.72
C TYR A 56 0.60 -8.93 -2.44
N TYR A 57 -0.61 -8.66 -1.92
CA TYR A 57 -1.83 -9.18 -2.51
C TYR A 57 -2.22 -8.50 -3.81
N ARG A 58 -1.89 -7.21 -4.02
CA ARG A 58 -2.12 -6.54 -5.32
C ARG A 58 -1.40 -7.24 -6.45
N SER A 59 -0.20 -7.77 -6.18
CA SER A 59 0.57 -8.50 -7.18
C SER A 59 0.01 -9.88 -7.49
N LYS A 60 -0.72 -10.52 -6.56
CA LYS A 60 -1.24 -11.89 -6.73
C LYS A 60 -2.73 -11.95 -7.07
N TYR A 61 -3.54 -11.08 -6.49
CA TYR A 61 -5.01 -11.08 -6.55
C TYR A 61 -5.59 -9.65 -6.66
N PRO A 62 -5.46 -9.00 -7.82
CA PRO A 62 -5.79 -7.57 -7.97
C PRO A 62 -7.26 -7.20 -7.74
N THR A 63 -8.20 -8.14 -7.88
CA THR A 63 -9.64 -7.86 -7.74
C THR A 63 -10.13 -7.79 -6.29
N ASN A 64 -9.56 -8.59 -5.39
CA ASN A 64 -10.06 -8.77 -4.01
C ASN A 64 -8.97 -8.51 -2.95
N THR A 65 -7.97 -7.69 -3.28
CA THR A 65 -6.86 -7.36 -2.38
C THR A 65 -7.36 -6.91 -1.00
N LEU A 66 -8.27 -5.93 -0.96
CA LEU A 66 -8.68 -5.30 0.29
C LEU A 66 -9.38 -6.28 1.23
N GLU A 67 -10.28 -7.10 0.71
CA GLU A 67 -11.01 -8.09 1.53
C GLU A 67 -10.06 -9.10 2.17
N ARG A 68 -9.09 -9.61 1.39
CA ARG A 68 -8.08 -10.54 1.92
C ARG A 68 -7.25 -9.93 3.04
N VAL A 69 -6.83 -8.67 2.89
CA VAL A 69 -6.08 -7.96 3.93
C VAL A 69 -6.94 -7.76 5.19
N LYS A 70 -8.22 -7.43 5.02
CA LYS A 70 -9.15 -7.23 6.15
C LYS A 70 -9.36 -8.53 6.93
N GLU A 71 -9.54 -9.66 6.25
CA GLU A 71 -9.68 -10.96 6.88
C GLU A 71 -8.40 -11.33 7.64
N GLU A 72 -7.24 -11.17 7.02
CA GLU A 72 -5.97 -11.58 7.63
C GLU A 72 -5.57 -10.77 8.87
N ILE A 73 -5.94 -9.50 8.91
CA ILE A 73 -5.63 -8.60 10.04
C ILE A 73 -6.73 -8.63 11.10
N GLY A 74 -7.97 -8.91 10.68
CA GLY A 74 -9.15 -8.78 11.52
C GLY A 74 -9.07 -9.57 12.82
N ASP A 75 -8.49 -10.76 12.77
CA ASP A 75 -8.39 -11.66 13.93
C ASP A 75 -7.08 -11.47 14.72
N LYS A 76 -6.10 -10.74 14.18
CA LYS A 76 -4.77 -10.55 14.79
C LYS A 76 -4.69 -9.32 15.70
N ILE A 77 -5.52 -8.31 15.47
CA ILE A 77 -5.52 -7.08 16.27
C ILE A 77 -6.50 -7.22 17.45
N GLU A 78 -5.97 -7.26 18.67
CA GLU A 78 -6.76 -7.36 19.91
C GLU A 78 -7.56 -6.09 20.21
N SER A 79 -6.96 -4.91 19.99
CA SER A 79 -7.61 -3.63 20.32
C SER A 79 -8.60 -3.22 19.21
N PRO A 80 -9.91 -3.09 19.53
CA PRO A 80 -10.92 -2.72 18.53
C PRO A 80 -10.66 -1.34 17.91
N SER A 81 -10.17 -0.38 18.71
CA SER A 81 -9.84 0.97 18.23
C SER A 81 -8.69 0.94 17.22
N VAL A 82 -7.64 0.14 17.48
CA VAL A 82 -6.53 -0.03 16.53
C VAL A 82 -7.01 -0.73 15.26
N LYS A 83 -7.86 -1.76 15.41
CA LYS A 83 -8.43 -2.49 14.28
C LYS A 83 -9.22 -1.57 13.37
N GLU A 84 -10.14 -0.77 13.90
CA GLU A 84 -10.92 0.19 13.12
C GLU A 84 -10.03 1.22 12.41
N TYR A 85 -9.03 1.76 13.11
CA TYR A 85 -8.08 2.71 12.53
C TYR A 85 -7.32 2.10 11.34
N VAL A 86 -6.76 0.89 11.52
CA VAL A 86 -6.01 0.20 10.45
C VAL A 86 -6.93 -0.10 9.27
N LEU A 87 -8.13 -0.64 9.52
CA LEU A 87 -9.12 -0.97 8.48
C LEU A 87 -9.54 0.26 7.67
N MET A 88 -9.72 1.40 8.33
CA MET A 88 -10.06 2.67 7.68
C MET A 88 -8.91 3.15 6.79
N GLU A 89 -7.68 3.18 7.30
CA GLU A 89 -6.51 3.63 6.55
C GLU A 89 -6.22 2.76 5.32
N ILE A 90 -6.27 1.42 5.45
CA ILE A 90 -6.06 0.54 4.29
C ILE A 90 -7.16 0.68 3.24
N SER A 91 -8.41 0.92 3.66
CA SER A 91 -9.53 1.17 2.75
C SER A 91 -9.30 2.46 1.95
N MET A 92 -8.89 3.54 2.63
CA MET A 92 -8.55 4.81 1.98
C MET A 92 -7.32 4.68 1.07
N SER A 93 -6.32 3.91 1.48
CA SER A 93 -5.12 3.63 0.67
C SER A 93 -5.48 2.86 -0.61
N GLU A 94 -6.32 1.82 -0.51
CA GLU A 94 -6.77 1.05 -1.66
C GLU A 94 -7.61 1.89 -2.63
N LYS A 95 -8.53 2.71 -2.10
CA LYS A 95 -9.31 3.64 -2.93
C LYS A 95 -8.38 4.58 -3.69
N ARG A 96 -7.43 5.21 -3.00
CA ARG A 96 -6.43 6.09 -3.62
C ARG A 96 -5.63 5.38 -4.71
N TYR A 97 -5.23 4.12 -4.48
CA TYR A 97 -4.54 3.32 -5.48
C TYR A 97 -5.38 3.07 -6.73
N LYS A 98 -6.65 2.67 -6.57
CA LYS A 98 -7.59 2.45 -7.68
C LYS A 98 -7.88 3.74 -8.46
N ASP A 99 -8.07 4.85 -7.75
CA ASP A 99 -8.30 6.17 -8.35
C ASP A 99 -7.09 6.58 -9.22
N MET A 100 -5.87 6.39 -8.73
CA MET A 100 -4.64 6.65 -9.50
C MET A 100 -4.49 5.71 -10.71
N ALA A 101 -4.79 4.43 -10.55
CA ALA A 101 -4.74 3.46 -11.65
C ALA A 101 -5.75 3.80 -12.76
N ALA A 102 -6.94 4.29 -12.40
CA ALA A 102 -7.98 4.70 -13.35
C ALA A 102 -7.63 6.00 -14.11
N LEU A 103 -6.82 6.89 -13.53
CA LEU A 103 -6.32 8.07 -14.23
C LEU A 103 -5.30 7.71 -15.32
N GLY A 104 -4.47 6.68 -15.06
CA GLY A 104 -3.47 6.21 -16.03
C GLY A 104 -4.06 5.52 -17.27
N THR A 105 -5.29 4.99 -17.19
CA THR A 105 -5.94 4.27 -18.30
C THR A 105 -6.78 5.16 -19.22
N ARG A 106 -6.93 6.47 -18.94
CA ARG A 106 -7.60 7.37 -19.88
C ARG A 106 -6.77 7.56 -21.14
N LYS A 107 -7.08 6.81 -22.20
CA LYS A 107 -6.57 7.06 -23.56
C LYS A 107 -6.83 8.53 -23.93
N LYS A 108 -5.80 9.21 -24.46
CA LYS A 108 -5.94 10.57 -24.98
C LYS A 108 -7.05 10.57 -26.06
N PRO A 109 -8.09 11.41 -25.94
CA PRO A 109 -9.05 11.59 -27.02
C PRO A 109 -8.31 12.23 -28.20
N GLY A 110 -8.15 11.50 -29.29
CA GLY A 110 -7.45 12.00 -30.49
C GLY A 110 -6.76 10.96 -31.36
N GLU A 111 -6.62 9.71 -30.91
CA GLU A 111 -6.13 8.63 -31.78
C GLU A 111 -7.31 7.90 -32.43
N SER A 112 -7.95 8.56 -33.38
CA SER A 112 -8.75 7.90 -34.42
C SER A 112 -8.17 8.36 -35.74
N LYS A 113 -7.51 7.41 -36.42
CA LYS A 113 -6.96 7.57 -37.76
C LYS A 113 -8.09 7.71 -38.78
#